data_AF-A0A7L9FHQ4-F1
#
_entry.id   AF-A0A7L9FHQ4-F1
#
_cell.length_a   1.000
_cell.length_b   1.000
_cell.length_c   1.000
_cell.angle_alpha   90.00
_cell.angle_beta   90.00
_cell.angle_gamma   90.00
#
_symmetry.space_group_name_H-M   'P 1'
#
loop_
_entity.id
_entity.type
_entity.pdbx_description
1 polymer ?
#
loop_
_entity_poly.entity_id
_entity_poly.type
_entity_poly.pdbx_seq_one_letter_code
_entity_poly.pdbx_strand_id
1 'polypeptide(L)'
;MEPLEALELVERKLQEKGYSTKRVIEEGEYVLEVVSGVKRAKIRFHEEGGRLVELRLRYEGIPGLTILKCEKFDRYISCIEELIARL
;
A
#
# COMPACT_ATOMS: atom_id res chain seq x y z
N MET A 1 6.83 -13.79 -2.55
CA MET A 1 7.72 -12.77 -3.14
C MET A 1 8.23 -11.88 -2.02
N GLU A 2 9.42 -11.32 -2.18
CA GLU A 2 10.03 -10.47 -1.16
C GLU A 2 9.23 -9.17 -1.00
N PRO A 3 9.05 -8.65 0.23
CA PRO A 3 8.27 -7.44 0.47
C PRO A 3 8.77 -6.22 -0.31
N LEU A 4 10.08 -6.18 -0.60
CA LEU A 4 10.69 -5.15 -1.44
C LEU A 4 10.15 -5.20 -2.87
N GLU A 5 10.09 -6.38 -3.48
CA GLU A 5 9.60 -6.58 -4.86
C GLU A 5 8.12 -6.20 -4.98
N ALA A 6 7.30 -6.56 -3.97
CA ALA A 6 5.91 -6.13 -3.90
C ALA A 6 5.79 -4.60 -3.79
N LEU A 7 6.61 -3.96 -2.94
CA LEU A 7 6.62 -2.51 -2.79
C LEU A 7 6.97 -1.81 -4.11
N GLU A 8 7.98 -2.29 -4.82
CA GLU A 8 8.41 -1.70 -6.09
C GLU A 8 7.34 -1.80 -7.19
N LEU A 9 6.67 -2.95 -7.27
CA LEU A 9 5.55 -3.16 -8.18
C LEU A 9 4.40 -2.18 -7.91
N VAL A 10 4.05 -2.02 -6.63
CA VAL A 10 2.96 -1.13 -6.21
C VAL A 10 3.32 0.33 -6.44
N GLU A 11 4.54 0.72 -6.09
CA GLU A 11 5.03 2.07 -6.32
C GLU A 11 4.99 2.44 -7.80
N ARG A 12 5.53 1.57 -8.66
CA ARG A 12 5.57 1.81 -10.10
C ARG A 12 4.16 1.99 -10.68
N LYS A 13 3.21 1.12 -10.31
CA LYS A 13 1.81 1.22 -10.77
C LYS A 13 1.14 2.52 -10.30
N LEU A 14 1.43 2.97 -9.09
CA LEU A 14 0.90 4.22 -8.56
C LEU A 14 1.48 5.43 -9.29
N GLN A 15 2.79 5.45 -9.53
CA GLN A 15 3.45 6.50 -10.30
C GLN A 15 2.95 6.54 -11.76
N GLU A 16 2.76 5.40 -12.42
CA GLU A 16 2.18 5.30 -13.77
C GLU A 16 0.76 5.90 -13.84
N LYS A 17 0.02 5.87 -12.75
CA LYS A 17 -1.32 6.47 -12.63
C LYS A 17 -1.29 7.94 -12.17
N GLY A 18 -0.11 8.52 -11.96
CA GLY A 18 0.06 9.92 -11.57
C GLY A 18 0.01 10.20 -10.06
N TYR A 19 0.08 9.16 -9.22
CA TYR A 19 0.19 9.32 -7.77
C TYR A 19 1.63 9.63 -7.38
N SER A 20 1.81 10.54 -6.41
CA SER A 20 3.11 10.75 -5.77
C SER A 20 3.31 9.72 -4.68
N THR A 21 4.42 9.00 -4.73
CA THR A 21 4.75 7.96 -3.74
C THR A 21 6.00 8.32 -2.96
N LYS A 22 6.09 7.86 -1.71
CA LYS A 22 7.28 7.99 -0.88
C LYS A 22 7.45 6.73 -0.04
N ARG A 23 8.63 6.12 -0.13
CA ARG A 23 9.02 4.98 0.70
C ARG A 23 9.45 5.47 2.09
N VAL A 24 8.96 4.81 3.12
CA VAL A 24 9.31 5.04 4.53
C VAL A 24 9.40 3.70 5.25
N ILE A 25 10.17 3.66 6.34
CA ILE A 25 10.23 2.50 7.22
C ILE A 25 9.61 2.93 8.55
N GLU A 26 8.56 2.22 8.98
CA GLU A 26 7.92 2.43 10.27
C GLU A 26 7.92 1.11 11.04
N GLU A 27 8.40 1.13 12.28
CA GLU A 27 8.40 -0.05 13.17
C GLU A 27 9.15 -1.28 12.59
N GLY A 28 10.13 -1.06 11.71
CA GLY A 28 10.88 -2.12 11.02
C GLY A 28 10.19 -2.67 9.77
N GLU A 29 9.03 -2.11 9.39
CA GLU A 29 8.25 -2.53 8.23
C GLU A 29 8.34 -1.52 7.10
N TYR A 30 8.22 -2.00 5.86
CA TYR A 30 8.16 -1.13 4.70
C TYR A 30 6.78 -0.46 4.60
N VAL A 31 6.78 0.86 4.42
CA VAL A 31 5.57 1.66 4.25
C VAL A 31 5.70 2.51 2.99
N LEU A 32 4.65 2.57 2.18
CA LEU A 32 4.54 3.41 1.02
C LEU A 32 3.49 4.48 1.28
N GLU A 33 3.91 5.73 1.43
CA GLU A 33 3.03 6.88 1.48
C GLU A 33 2.63 7.26 0.05
N VAL A 34 1.34 7.44 -0.18
CA VAL A 34 0.74 7.72 -1.47
C VAL A 34 -0.06 9.00 -1.37
N VAL A 35 0.19 9.94 -2.26
CA VAL A 35 -0.44 11.26 -2.29
C VAL A 35 -1.02 11.52 -3.67
N SER A 36 -2.28 11.95 -3.71
CA SER A 36 -2.95 12.45 -4.92
C SER A 36 -3.77 13.68 -4.59
N GLY A 37 -3.27 14.84 -5.00
CA GLY A 37 -3.83 16.14 -4.65
C GLY A 37 -3.89 16.33 -3.13
N VAL A 38 -5.12 16.38 -2.58
CA VAL A 38 -5.37 16.52 -1.14
C VAL A 38 -5.50 15.20 -0.39
N LYS A 39 -5.59 14.07 -1.10
CA LYS A 39 -5.79 12.74 -0.50
C LYS A 39 -4.43 12.11 -0.18
N ARG A 40 -4.32 11.52 1.00
CA ARG A 40 -3.14 10.80 1.47
C ARG A 40 -3.51 9.40 1.93
N ALA A 41 -2.69 8.43 1.61
CA ALA A 41 -2.82 7.06 2.07
C ALA A 41 -1.44 6.50 2.43
N LYS A 42 -1.41 5.51 3.33
CA LYS A 42 -0.21 4.76 3.69
C LYS A 42 -0.46 3.29 3.46
N ILE A 43 0.44 2.62 2.75
CA ILE A 43 0.42 1.18 2.49
C ILE A 43 1.56 0.56 3.28
N ARG A 44 1.24 -0.16 4.34
CA ARG A 44 2.22 -0.88 5.16
C ARG A 44 2.28 -2.33 4.70
N PHE A 45 3.50 -2.81 4.50
CA PHE A 45 3.85 -4.13 4.01
C PHE A 45 4.31 -4.96 5.22
N HIS A 46 3.39 -5.73 5.79
CA HIS A 46 3.64 -6.53 6.98
C HIS A 46 4.30 -7.86 6.60
N GLU A 47 5.44 -8.10 7.22
CA GLU A 47 6.28 -9.27 6.98
C GLU A 47 6.21 -10.24 8.17
N GLU A 48 6.08 -11.53 7.89
CA GLU A 48 6.29 -12.60 8.87
C GLU A 48 7.20 -13.68 8.24
N GLY A 49 8.33 -13.96 8.89
CA GLY A 49 9.26 -15.01 8.45
C GLY A 49 9.91 -14.77 7.08
N GLY A 50 10.27 -13.53 6.74
CA GLY A 50 10.90 -13.21 5.44
C GLY A 50 9.92 -13.19 4.26
N ARG A 51 8.61 -13.26 4.53
CA ARG A 51 7.57 -13.24 3.52
C ARG A 51 6.57 -12.16 3.83
N LEU A 52 6.17 -11.43 2.80
CA LEU A 52 5.04 -10.52 2.91
C LEU A 52 3.77 -11.34 3.19
N VAL A 53 3.17 -11.11 4.35
CA VAL A 53 1.94 -11.80 4.80
C VAL A 53 0.73 -10.92 4.59
N GLU A 54 0.88 -9.60 4.73
CA GLU A 54 -0.26 -8.70 4.74
C GLU A 54 0.08 -7.31 4.23
N LEU A 55 -0.89 -6.68 3.56
CA LEU A 55 -0.88 -5.27 3.22
C LEU A 55 -1.93 -4.56 4.06
N ARG A 56 -1.52 -3.51 4.78
CA ARG A 56 -2.41 -2.62 5.52
C ARG A 56 -2.47 -1.27 4.85
N LEU A 57 -3.64 -0.90 4.34
CA LEU A 57 -3.83 0.44 3.80
C LEU A 57 -4.57 1.34 4.80
N ARG A 58 -4.04 2.54 5.02
CA ARG A 58 -4.61 3.56 5.92
C ARG A 58 -4.83 4.85 5.15
N TYR A 59 -6.06 5.34 5.13
CA TYR A 59 -6.41 6.64 4.54
C TYR A 59 -6.32 7.77 5.57
N GLU A 60 -5.75 8.90 5.18
CA GLU A 60 -5.82 10.15 5.93
C GLU A 60 -6.82 11.08 5.22
N GLY A 61 -7.92 11.43 5.90
CA GLY A 61 -8.94 12.37 5.40
C GLY A 61 -10.39 11.87 5.37
N ILE A 62 -10.65 10.61 5.73
CA ILE A 62 -12.02 10.07 5.87
C ILE A 62 -12.27 9.74 7.35
N PRO A 63 -13.33 10.29 7.99
CA PRO A 63 -13.70 9.88 9.34
C PRO A 63 -14.20 8.43 9.31
N GLY A 64 -13.40 7.52 9.85
CA GLY A 64 -13.63 6.08 9.75
C GLY A 64 -12.37 5.38 9.26
N LEU A 65 -11.67 4.71 10.18
CA LEU A 65 -10.42 4.01 9.93
C LEU A 65 -10.72 2.79 9.04
N THR A 66 -10.63 2.95 7.72
CA THR A 66 -10.84 1.83 6.79
C THR A 66 -9.50 1.13 6.58
N ILE A 67 -9.24 0.12 7.41
CA ILE A 67 -8.11 -0.80 7.21
C ILE A 67 -8.58 -1.86 6.23
N LEU A 68 -8.11 -1.78 4.99
CA LEU A 68 -8.27 -2.88 4.05
C LEU A 68 -7.13 -3.87 4.30
N LYS A 69 -7.50 -5.03 4.83
CA LYS A 69 -6.62 -6.17 5.09
C LYS A 69 -6.70 -7.10 3.87
N CYS A 70 -5.60 -7.25 3.15
CA CYS A 70 -5.55 -8.15 1.99
C CYS A 70 -4.70 -9.38 2.35
N GLU A 71 -5.36 -10.47 2.77
CA GLU A 71 -4.73 -11.73 3.22
C GLU A 71 -4.41 -12.71 2.06
N LYS A 72 -4.79 -12.37 0.81
CA LYS A 72 -4.55 -13.23 -0.37
C LYS A 72 -3.52 -12.61 -1.30
N PHE A 73 -2.31 -13.16 -1.21
CA PHE A 73 -1.09 -12.78 -1.91
C PHE A 73 -1.20 -12.73 -3.45
N ASP A 74 -2.11 -13.47 -4.09
CA ASP A 74 -2.32 -13.43 -5.55
C ASP A 74 -3.18 -12.23 -6.02
N ARG A 75 -3.84 -11.51 -5.11
CA ARG A 75 -4.79 -10.43 -5.44
C ARG A 75 -4.39 -9.06 -4.90
N TYR A 76 -3.14 -8.89 -4.46
CA TYR A 76 -2.60 -7.60 -4.01
C TYR A 76 -2.82 -6.49 -5.05
N ILE A 77 -2.60 -6.78 -6.34
CA ILE A 77 -2.90 -5.84 -7.43
C ILE A 77 -4.39 -5.49 -7.47
N SER A 78 -5.29 -6.47 -7.37
CA SER A 78 -6.74 -6.21 -7.42
C SER A 78 -7.22 -5.42 -6.20
N CYS A 79 -6.69 -5.72 -5.00
CA CYS A 79 -6.92 -4.93 -3.80
C CYS A 79 -6.47 -3.48 -4.02
N ILE A 80 -5.26 -3.29 -4.57
CA ILE A 80 -4.68 -1.97 -4.82
C ILE A 80 -5.43 -1.23 -5.94
N GLU A 81 -5.91 -1.93 -6.96
CA GLU A 81 -6.73 -1.36 -8.03
C GLU A 81 -8.12 -0.96 -7.52
N GLU A 82 -8.76 -1.77 -6.67
CA GLU A 82 -10.01 -1.38 -5.98
C GLU A 82 -9.77 -0.21 -5.01
N LEU A 83 -8.62 -0.16 -4.34
CA LEU A 83 -8.17 0.91 -3.45
C LEU A 83 -7.94 2.23 -4.21
N ILE A 84 -7.38 2.16 -5.41
CA ILE A 84 -7.14 3.30 -6.31
C ILE A 84 -8.45 3.76 -6.96
N ALA A 85 -9.37 2.85 -7.30
CA ALA A 85 -10.66 3.22 -7.87
C ALA A 85 -11.57 3.97 -6.88
N ARG A 86 -11.29 3.88 -5.58
CA ARG A 86 -11.99 4.60 -4.51
C ARG A 86 -11.28 5.88 -4.04
N LEU A 87 -10.06 6.14 -4.52
CA LEU A 87 -9.34 7.42 -4.38
C LEU A 87 -9.86 8.44 -5.40
#